data_AF-A0A5R1YZS3-F1
#
_entry.id   AF-A0A5R1YZS3-F1
#
_cell.length_a   1.000
_cell.length_b   1.000
_cell.length_c   1.000
_cell.angle_alpha   90.00
_cell.angle_beta   90.00
_cell.angle_gamma   90.00
#
_symmetry.space_group_name_H-M   'P 1'
#
loop_
_entity.id
_entity.type
_entity.pdbx_description
1 polymer ?
#
loop_
_entity_poly.entity_id
_entity_poly.type
_entity_poly.pdbx_seq_one_letter_code
_entity_poly.pdbx_strand_id
1 'polypeptide(L)'
;YVVIGDRHSIRLYHPNPEKIGYPMQFTKPGALERGESYFITGKGSIGMAMRAKTPIFDNKGNVIGVGSIGYLVSKLDSWRLGFLLPRAGGCVLLR
;
A
#
# COMPACT_ATOMS: atom_id res chain seq x y z
N TYR A 1 5.98 0.30 -0.34
CA TYR A 1 6.10 1.09 -1.59
C TYR A 1 5.13 2.26 -1.52
N VAL A 2 5.40 3.34 -2.26
CA VAL A 2 4.60 4.57 -2.22
C VAL A 2 4.12 4.90 -3.64
N VAL A 3 2.89 5.40 -3.76
CA VAL A 3 2.29 5.88 -5.01
C VAL A 3 1.59 7.21 -4.70
N ILE A 4 1.73 8.19 -5.58
CA ILE A 4 1.05 9.48 -5.47
C ILE A 4 0.18 9.67 -6.71
N GLY A 5 -1.08 10.00 -6.51
CA GLY A 5 -2.04 10.28 -7.57
C GLY A 5 -2.60 11.69 -7.49
N ASP A 6 -3.02 12.23 -8.64
CA ASP A 6 -3.74 13.50 -8.74
C ASP A 6 -5.22 13.37 -8.30
N ARG A 7 -5.98 14.46 -8.42
CA ARG A 7 -7.41 14.51 -8.09
C ARG A 7 -8.30 13.56 -8.91
N HIS A 8 -7.80 13.05 -10.04
CA HIS A 8 -8.48 12.08 -10.90
C HIS A 8 -7.93 10.66 -10.69
N SER A 9 -7.13 10.44 -9.65
CA SER A 9 -6.46 9.17 -9.36
C SER A 9 -5.46 8.73 -10.45
N ILE A 10 -4.91 9.67 -11.22
CA ILE A 10 -3.84 9.41 -12.19
C ILE A 10 -2.50 9.45 -11.46
N ARG A 11 -1.66 8.42 -11.64
CA ARG A 11 -0.37 8.32 -10.95
C ARG A 11 0.59 9.42 -11.43
N LEU A 12 0.95 10.31 -10.52
CA LEU A 12 2.06 11.26 -10.68
C LEU A 12 3.40 10.61 -10.30
N TYR A 13 3.36 9.66 -9.35
CA TYR A 13 4.54 8.90 -8.93
C TYR A 13 4.20 7.42 -8.73
N HIS A 14 5.10 6.54 -9.19
CA HIS A 14 5.04 5.11 -8.96
C HIS A 14 6.47 4.52 -8.94
N PRO A 15 6.75 3.46 -8.15
CA PRO A 15 8.09 2.86 -8.09
C PRO A 15 8.56 2.26 -9.41
N ASN A 16 7.63 1.80 -10.25
CA ASN A 16 7.87 1.50 -11.66
C ASN A 16 7.44 2.73 -12.50
N PRO A 17 8.38 3.46 -13.13
CA PRO A 17 8.10 4.66 -13.94
C PRO A 17 7.12 4.42 -15.09
N GLU A 18 7.09 3.22 -15.68
CA GLU A 18 6.19 2.88 -16.79
C GLU A 18 4.71 2.90 -16.39
N LYS A 19 4.40 2.99 -15.08
CA LYS A 19 3.03 3.07 -14.57
C LYS A 19 2.56 4.49 -14.28
N ILE A 20 3.43 5.49 -14.42
CA ILE A 20 3.08 6.92 -14.29
C ILE A 20 2.12 7.30 -15.44
N GLY A 21 1.16 8.18 -15.18
CA GLY A 21 0.13 8.59 -16.14
C GLY A 21 -1.06 7.64 -16.26
N TYR A 22 -0.97 6.42 -15.71
CA TYR A 22 -2.09 5.48 -15.68
C TYR A 22 -2.94 5.63 -14.41
N PRO A 23 -4.24 5.28 -14.46
CA PRO A 23 -5.11 5.28 -13.28
C PRO A 23 -4.62 4.35 -12.17
N MET A 24 -4.78 4.80 -10.92
CA MET A 24 -4.56 3.97 -9.74
C MET A 24 -5.58 2.82 -9.72
N GLN A 25 -5.11 1.65 -9.28
CA GLN A 25 -5.99 0.51 -9.02
C GLN A 25 -6.40 0.52 -7.55
N PHE A 26 -7.46 -0.22 -7.21
CA PHE A 26 -7.96 -0.36 -5.83
C PHE A 26 -8.34 0.99 -5.21
N THR A 27 -8.96 1.86 -5.99
CA THR A 27 -9.52 3.13 -5.50
C THR A 27 -10.94 2.88 -5.04
N LYS A 28 -11.24 3.23 -3.79
CA LYS A 28 -12.59 3.28 -3.24
C LYS A 28 -12.97 4.73 -2.98
N PRO A 29 -14.27 5.06 -3.01
CA PRO A 29 -14.75 6.35 -2.56
C PRO A 29 -14.31 6.62 -1.12
N GLY A 30 -13.60 7.71 -0.87
CA GLY A 30 -13.15 8.09 0.47
C GLY A 30 -12.10 9.19 0.43
N ALA A 31 -10.90 8.89 -0.06
CA ALA A 31 -9.79 9.85 -0.04
C ALA A 31 -10.08 11.04 -0.96
N LEU A 32 -10.49 10.80 -2.21
CA LEU A 32 -10.72 11.89 -3.17
C LEU A 32 -12.08 12.56 -2.96
N GLU A 33 -13.10 11.80 -2.58
CA GLU A 33 -14.49 12.24 -2.53
C GLU A 33 -14.93 12.77 -1.15
N ARG A 34 -14.39 12.21 -0.07
CA ARG A 34 -14.76 12.55 1.31
C ARG A 34 -13.61 13.12 2.14
N GLY A 35 -12.39 13.17 1.61
CA GLY A 35 -11.22 13.56 2.38
C GLY A 35 -10.89 12.58 3.52
N GLU A 36 -11.26 11.31 3.38
CA GLU A 36 -11.09 10.29 4.42
C GLU A 36 -9.92 9.36 4.13
N SER A 37 -9.17 9.00 5.17
CA SER A 37 -8.14 7.96 5.10
C SER A 37 -8.77 6.58 5.26
N TYR A 38 -8.30 5.59 4.50
CA TYR A 38 -8.80 4.23 4.58
C TYR A 38 -7.73 3.18 4.25
N PHE A 39 -8.01 1.94 4.62
CA PHE A 39 -7.19 0.78 4.29
C PHE A 39 -7.87 -0.12 3.25
N ILE A 40 -7.08 -0.72 2.38
CA ILE A 40 -7.54 -1.71 1.40
C ILE A 40 -6.51 -2.81 1.17
N THR A 41 -6.97 -4.06 1.22
CA THR A 41 -6.15 -5.23 0.89
C THR A 41 -6.61 -5.81 -0.44
N GLY A 42 -5.67 -6.19 -1.30
CA GLY A 42 -5.98 -6.78 -2.60
C GLY A 42 -4.77 -6.98 -3.51
N LYS A 43 -4.97 -7.70 -4.62
CA LYS A 43 -3.92 -8.00 -5.61
C LYS A 43 -3.80 -6.87 -6.64
N GLY A 44 -2.77 -6.04 -6.52
CA GLY A 44 -2.49 -4.93 -7.43
C GLY A 44 -1.43 -5.23 -8.48
N SER A 45 -1.00 -4.18 -9.18
CA SER A 45 0.04 -4.21 -10.22
C SER A 45 1.39 -4.79 -9.76
N ILE A 46 1.69 -4.74 -8.46
CA ILE A 46 2.92 -5.25 -7.84
C ILE A 46 2.67 -6.55 -7.04
N GLY A 47 1.40 -6.99 -6.92
CA GLY A 47 1.01 -8.19 -6.17
C GLY A 47 0.04 -7.93 -5.00
N MET A 48 -0.14 -8.96 -4.16
CA MET A 48 -1.02 -8.90 -2.98
C MET A 48 -0.42 -7.96 -1.93
N ALA A 49 -1.15 -6.91 -1.58
CA ALA A 49 -0.68 -5.92 -0.61
C ALA A 49 -1.83 -5.37 0.23
N MET A 50 -1.50 -5.00 1.47
CA MET A 50 -2.29 -4.09 2.28
C MET A 50 -1.84 -2.66 1.95
N ARG A 51 -2.80 -1.76 1.73
CA ARG A 51 -2.54 -0.37 1.33
C ARG A 51 -3.30 0.59 2.23
N ALA A 52 -2.60 1.60 2.72
CA ALA A 52 -3.21 2.77 3.34
C ALA A 52 -3.31 3.87 2.28
N LYS A 53 -4.49 4.48 2.17
CA LYS A 53 -4.74 5.62 1.28
C LYS A 53 -5.22 6.81 2.09
N THR A 54 -4.71 7.99 1.74
CA THR A 54 -5.01 9.25 2.43
C THR A 54 -5.11 10.39 1.42
N PRO A 55 -6.05 11.33 1.59
CA PRO A 55 -6.11 12.55 0.77
C PRO A 55 -4.85 13.40 0.92
N ILE A 56 -4.54 14.15 -0.13
CA ILE A 56 -3.59 15.25 -0.08
C ILE A 56 -4.39 16.55 -0.21
N PHE A 57 -4.17 17.48 0.72
CA PHE A 57 -4.87 18.75 0.77
C PHE A 57 -3.99 19.92 0.30
N ASP A 58 -4.59 20.93 -0.30
CA ASP A 58 -3.95 22.24 -0.49
C ASP A 58 -4.08 23.11 0.78
N ASN A 59 -3.50 24.31 0.75
CA ASN A 59 -3.53 25.27 1.85
C ASN A 59 -4.95 25.80 2.17
N LYS A 60 -5.94 25.53 1.32
CA LYS A 60 -7.34 25.93 1.47
C LYS A 60 -8.22 24.76 1.95
N GLY A 61 -7.64 23.58 2.17
CA GLY A 61 -8.36 22.38 2.60
C GLY A 61 -9.03 21.59 1.46
N ASN A 62 -8.75 21.90 0.19
CA ASN A 62 -9.29 21.14 -0.92
C ASN A 62 -8.46 19.88 -1.16
N VAL A 63 -9.14 18.76 -1.46
CA VAL A 63 -8.44 17.53 -1.88
C VAL A 63 -7.87 17.72 -3.29
N ILE A 64 -6.55 17.67 -3.41
CA ILE A 64 -5.81 17.83 -4.68
C ILE A 64 -5.20 16.52 -5.19
N GLY A 65 -5.25 15.45 -4.39
CA GLY A 65 -4.71 14.16 -4.77
C GLY A 65 -4.84 13.11 -3.68
N VAL A 66 -4.14 12.00 -3.88
CA VAL A 66 -4.16 10.85 -2.97
C VAL A 66 -2.77 10.25 -2.82
N GLY A 67 -2.35 10.04 -1.58
CA GLY A 67 -1.17 9.25 -1.24
C GLY A 67 -1.56 7.81 -0.96
N SER A 68 -0.78 6.84 -1.45
CA SER A 68 -0.99 5.41 -1.19
C SER A 68 0.32 4.75 -0.78
N ILE A 69 0.34 4.18 0.43
CA ILE A 69 1.45 3.37 0.93
C ILE A 69 1.02 1.90 0.93
N GLY A 70 1.81 1.03 0.31
CA GLY A 70 1.53 -0.40 0.19
C GLY A 70 2.63 -1.28 0.79
N TYR A 71 2.24 -2.31 1.54
CA TYR A 71 3.10 -3.39 2.00
C TYR A 71 2.67 -4.72 1.39
N LEU A 72 3.59 -5.38 0.69
CA LEU A 72 3.34 -6.68 0.07
C LEU A 72 3.20 -7.76 1.15
N VAL A 73 2.16 -8.59 1.04
CA VAL A 73 1.92 -9.68 1.98
C VAL A 73 3.06 -10.71 1.97
N SER A 74 3.63 -11.00 0.79
CA SER A 74 4.80 -11.89 0.65
C SER A 74 6.02 -11.42 1.46
N LYS A 75 6.15 -10.10 1.67
CA LYS A 75 7.24 -9.55 2.48
C LYS A 75 6.98 -9.76 3.97
N LEU A 76 5.73 -9.76 4.42
CA LEU A 76 5.36 -10.12 5.80
C LEU A 76 5.64 -11.60 6.10
N ASP A 77 5.39 -12.50 5.14
CA ASP A 77 5.64 -13.93 5.34
C ASP A 77 7.15 -14.27 5.43
N SER A 78 8.00 -13.55 4.70
CA SER A 78 9.45 -13.72 4.81
C SER A 78 10.00 -13.42 6.21
N TRP A 79 9.39 -12.48 6.93
CA TRP A 79 9.77 -12.14 8.30
C TRP A 79 9.31 -13.20 9.30
N ARG A 80 8.14 -13.81 9.07
CA ARG A 80 7.68 -14.96 9.88
C ARG A 80 8.63 -16.14 9.77
N LEU A 81 9.12 -16.43 8.57
CA LEU A 81 10.02 -17.57 8.33
C LEU A 81 11.39 -17.36 8.99
N GLY A 82 11.97 -16.17 8.89
CA GLY A 82 13.30 -15.87 9.45
C GLY A 82 13.34 -15.68 10.97
N PHE A 83 12.23 -15.26 11.60
CA PHE A 83 12.23 -14.89 13.01
C PHE A 83 11.57 -15.92 13.94
N LEU A 84 10.59 -16.70 13.45
CA LEU A 84 9.81 -17.63 14.28
C LEU A 84 10.29 -19.08 14.20
N LEU A 85 10.79 -19.54 13.05
CA LEU A 85 11.24 -20.93 12.88
C LEU A 85 12.55 -21.30 13.60
N PRO A 86 13.55 -20.40 13.78
CA PRO A 86 14.75 -20.76 14.53
C PRO A 86 14.48 -21.08 16.00
N ARG A 87 13.35 -20.59 16.56
CA ARG A 87 12.96 -20.85 17.95
C ARG A 87 12.14 -22.12 18.15
N ALA A 88 11.52 -22.66 17.09
CA ALA A 88 10.83 -23.95 17.17
C ALA A 88 11.78 -25.15 17.03
N GLY A 89 12.92 -24.97 16.34
CA GLY A 89 13.94 -26.03 16.19
C GLY A 89 14.70 -26.38 17.48
N GLY A 90 14.75 -25.48 18.46
CA GLY A 90 15.42 -25.72 19.74
C GLY A 90 14.62 -26.57 20.73
N CYS A 91 13.31 -26.76 20.51
CA CYS A 91 12.44 -27.45 21.47
C CYS A 91 12.19 -28.93 21.12
N VAL A 92 12.63 -29.40 19.94
CA VAL A 92 12.38 -30.77 19.47
C VAL A 92 13.59 -31.70 19.66
N LEU A 93 14.77 -31.17 20.01
CA LEU A 93 16.01 -31.96 20.20
C LEU A 93 16.36 -32.28 21.66
N LEU A 94 15.44 -32.01 22.60
CA LEU A 94 15.57 -32.42 24.01
C LEU A 94 14.45 -33.41 24.37
N ARG A 95 14.51 -34.60 23.79
CA ARG A 95 13.87 -35.80 24.31
C ARG A 95 14.75 -37.01 24.07
#